data_AF-A0A496B3D3-F1
#
_entry.id   AF-A0A496B3D3-F1
#
_cell.length_a   1.000
_cell.length_b   1.000
_cell.length_c   1.000
_cell.angle_alpha   90.00
_cell.angle_beta   90.00
_cell.angle_gamma   90.00
#
_symmetry.space_group_name_H-M   'P 1'
#
loop_
_entity.id
_entity.type
_entity.pdbx_description
1 polymer ?
#
loop_
_entity_poly.entity_id
_entity_poly.type
_entity_poly.pdbx_seq_one_letter_code
_entity_poly.pdbx_strand_id
1 'polypeptide(L)'
;MYKTVQIQNKRRNVPIKPCSICLYHKSVALAIALFSACLWSAVAEESVLQSMEREFQAIVKSVQPSVVEVVATCRGTPQTISGAPGTLLTDNPMTALSYENIGSGIIINAAGHIVTTAGVVENATEIEVVFTNGKRTSGTLLGIDALTDIAVLSVENDNLPQTRIGDSDQINTGSWVITVGSSYGHSPTLSFGTVSGLEILPDRPFYDAIKVNASVNPGNSGGAVVNTSGEIVGVIAAKMEDPYLKQISYWLNSPTPELLQKQAAMLNTSSFGRTWTRSEVGFAIPINTVKHIAEQLTQYGSVPRGWLGVWLEQEHERTTAVGVRVTKISKGSPAEKAGIKHQDVIVEFKGQPVRTFLEFKKRVASFPPDTRITVKIYRDGQFLLREVVLGNRE
;
A
#
# COMPACT_ATOMS: atom_id res chain seq x y z
N MET A 1 94.74 63.76 -25.20
CA MET A 1 94.04 63.93 -26.49
C MET A 1 93.95 62.57 -27.18
N TYR A 2 92.73 62.15 -27.55
CA TYR A 2 92.33 61.15 -28.56
C TYR A 2 92.92 59.70 -28.65
N LYS A 3 91.96 58.75 -28.68
CA LYS A 3 91.77 57.56 -29.58
C LYS A 3 92.51 56.22 -29.35
N THR A 4 91.69 55.18 -29.07
CA THR A 4 91.39 53.92 -29.84
C THR A 4 92.54 53.29 -30.65
N VAL A 5 92.83 51.96 -30.62
CA VAL A 5 92.08 50.87 -31.30
C VAL A 5 92.53 49.47 -30.81
N GLN A 6 91.55 48.55 -30.86
CA GLN A 6 91.52 47.10 -30.63
C GLN A 6 92.41 46.24 -31.55
N ILE A 7 92.87 45.07 -31.08
CA ILE A 7 92.98 43.85 -31.91
C ILE A 7 92.58 42.61 -31.07
N GLN A 8 91.65 41.82 -31.60
CA GLN A 8 91.21 40.51 -31.11
C GLN A 8 92.27 39.41 -31.34
N ASN A 9 92.34 38.39 -30.46
CA ASN A 9 92.22 37.02 -30.95
C ASN A 9 91.90 35.95 -29.88
N LYS A 10 90.88 35.16 -30.21
CA LYS A 10 90.64 33.73 -29.94
C LYS A 10 90.80 33.16 -28.52
N ARG A 11 89.63 32.94 -27.91
CA ARG A 11 89.35 31.94 -26.87
C ARG A 11 89.71 30.52 -27.35
N ARG A 12 90.41 29.76 -26.50
CA ARG A 12 90.27 28.29 -26.43
C ARG A 12 89.37 27.96 -25.25
N ASN A 13 88.22 27.35 -25.56
CA ASN A 13 87.30 26.76 -24.61
C ASN A 13 87.94 25.53 -23.96
N VAL A 14 88.05 25.54 -22.64
CA VAL A 14 88.05 24.31 -21.84
C VAL A 14 86.68 24.24 -21.16
N PRO A 15 85.83 23.24 -21.47
CA PRO A 15 84.52 23.16 -20.84
C PRO A 15 84.68 22.59 -19.43
N ILE A 16 84.40 23.43 -18.43
CA ILE A 16 84.04 22.93 -17.10
C ILE A 16 82.63 22.35 -17.25
N LYS A 17 82.52 21.03 -17.15
CA LYS A 17 81.23 20.31 -17.20
C LYS A 17 80.29 20.90 -16.13
N PRO A 18 79.06 21.31 -16.47
CA PRO A 18 78.09 21.65 -15.46
C PRO A 18 77.74 20.39 -14.67
N CYS A 19 77.85 20.51 -13.35
CA CYS A 19 77.56 19.48 -12.38
C CYS A 19 76.16 18.88 -12.62
N SER A 20 76.08 17.56 -12.80
CA SER A 20 74.85 16.79 -13.05
C SER A 20 73.82 16.85 -11.92
N ILE A 21 74.11 17.56 -10.83
CA ILE A 21 73.27 17.65 -9.62
C ILE A 21 72.07 18.59 -9.84
N CYS A 22 72.16 19.57 -10.75
CA CYS A 22 71.08 20.56 -10.97
C CYS A 22 69.93 20.08 -11.90
N LEU A 23 70.19 19.17 -12.83
CA LEU A 23 69.14 18.59 -13.70
C LEU A 23 68.36 17.46 -13.01
N TYR A 24 68.95 16.82 -12.01
CA TYR A 24 68.26 15.84 -11.17
C TYR A 24 67.17 16.47 -10.31
N HIS A 25 67.38 17.69 -9.79
CA HIS A 25 66.42 18.33 -8.88
C HIS A 25 65.11 18.75 -9.57
N LYS A 26 65.15 19.22 -10.82
CA LYS A 26 63.92 19.57 -11.56
C LYS A 26 63.12 18.34 -11.99
N SER A 27 63.81 17.25 -12.34
CA SER A 27 63.19 15.99 -12.76
C SER A 27 62.55 15.25 -11.58
N VAL A 28 63.22 15.25 -10.42
CA VAL A 28 62.69 14.68 -9.18
C VAL A 28 61.54 15.53 -8.62
N ALA A 29 61.61 16.87 -8.68
CA ALA A 29 60.52 17.72 -8.24
C ALA A 29 59.25 17.58 -9.12
N LEU A 30 59.42 17.45 -10.44
CA LEU A 30 58.30 17.21 -11.36
C LEU A 30 57.73 15.78 -11.20
N ALA A 31 58.59 14.78 -11.00
CA ALA A 31 58.17 13.42 -10.69
C ALA A 31 57.43 13.36 -9.35
N ILE A 32 57.92 14.03 -8.30
CA ILE A 32 57.24 14.13 -7.00
C ILE A 32 55.94 14.93 -7.11
N ALA A 33 55.84 15.97 -7.93
CA ALA A 33 54.59 16.70 -8.16
C ALA A 33 53.57 15.85 -8.93
N LEU A 34 54.00 15.05 -9.92
CA LEU A 34 53.15 14.12 -10.66
C LEU A 34 52.77 12.88 -9.83
N PHE A 35 53.67 12.39 -8.97
CA PHE A 35 53.38 11.32 -8.00
C PHE A 35 52.45 11.84 -6.89
N SER A 36 52.66 13.06 -6.39
CA SER A 36 51.79 13.72 -5.41
C SER A 36 50.41 14.01 -5.99
N ALA A 37 50.30 14.36 -7.27
CA ALA A 37 49.01 14.51 -7.95
C ALA A 37 48.28 13.17 -8.14
N CYS A 38 49.01 12.06 -8.31
CA CYS A 38 48.42 10.71 -8.30
C CYS A 38 48.07 10.23 -6.89
N LEU A 39 48.83 10.63 -5.86
CA LEU A 39 48.60 10.30 -4.45
C LEU A 39 47.47 11.12 -3.81
N TRP A 40 47.06 12.24 -4.41
CA TRP A 40 45.88 13.01 -3.97
C TRP A 40 44.57 12.47 -4.54
N SER A 41 44.63 11.44 -5.38
CA SER A 41 43.48 10.61 -5.73
C SER A 41 43.40 9.41 -4.78
N ALA A 42 43.67 9.60 -3.48
CA ALA A 42 43.07 8.74 -2.47
C ALA A 42 41.59 9.08 -2.40
N VAL A 43 40.85 8.74 -3.46
CA VAL A 43 39.43 8.49 -3.36
C VAL A 43 39.34 7.42 -2.29
N ALA A 44 38.90 7.78 -1.09
CA ALA A 44 38.59 6.78 -0.09
C ALA A 44 37.62 5.82 -0.77
N GLU A 45 38.06 4.60 -1.07
CA GLU A 45 37.21 3.58 -1.69
C GLU A 45 36.00 3.44 -0.79
N GLU A 46 34.87 3.92 -1.28
CA GLU A 46 33.63 3.85 -0.55
C GLU A 46 33.30 2.39 -0.34
N SER A 47 33.03 2.02 0.91
CA SER A 47 32.62 0.65 1.20
C SER A 47 31.32 0.33 0.46
N VAL A 48 31.14 -0.93 0.07
CA VAL A 48 29.88 -1.38 -0.57
C VAL A 48 28.66 -0.98 0.27
N LEU A 49 28.78 -1.01 1.60
CA LEU A 49 27.71 -0.59 2.51
C LEU A 49 27.37 0.90 2.40
N GLN A 50 28.38 1.77 2.28
CA GLN A 50 28.16 3.21 2.07
C GLN A 50 27.53 3.49 0.70
N SER A 51 27.96 2.78 -0.35
CA SER A 51 27.34 2.90 -1.66
C SER A 51 25.88 2.46 -1.64
N MET A 52 25.57 1.34 -0.95
CA MET A 52 24.19 0.86 -0.79
C MET A 52 23.33 1.87 0.00
N GLU A 53 23.88 2.45 1.07
CA GLU A 53 23.19 3.49 1.84
C GLU A 53 22.89 4.71 0.98
N ARG A 54 23.84 5.16 0.15
CA ARG A 54 23.65 6.28 -0.77
C ARG A 54 22.52 6.00 -1.77
N GLU A 55 22.51 4.83 -2.39
CA GLU A 55 21.46 4.44 -3.34
C GLU A 55 20.09 4.36 -2.66
N PHE A 56 20.03 3.81 -1.44
CA PHE A 56 18.81 3.80 -0.63
C PHE A 56 18.31 5.22 -0.34
N GLN A 57 19.18 6.13 0.08
CA GLN A 57 18.84 7.54 0.33
C GLN A 57 18.36 8.25 -0.95
N ALA A 58 18.97 7.95 -2.10
CA ALA A 58 18.57 8.51 -3.39
C ALA A 58 17.14 8.07 -3.78
N ILE A 59 16.82 6.79 -3.62
CA ILE A 59 15.47 6.25 -3.85
C ILE A 59 14.47 6.96 -2.93
N VAL A 60 14.73 6.97 -1.63
CA VAL A 60 13.85 7.62 -0.64
C VAL A 60 13.60 9.08 -1.01
N LYS A 61 14.65 9.85 -1.32
CA LYS A 61 14.55 11.26 -1.69
C LYS A 61 13.69 11.47 -2.95
N SER A 62 13.70 10.53 -3.88
CA SER A 62 12.90 10.60 -5.11
C SER A 62 11.41 10.28 -4.89
N VAL A 63 11.09 9.38 -3.96
CA VAL A 63 9.72 8.90 -3.74
C VAL A 63 8.99 9.69 -2.67
N GLN A 64 9.69 10.04 -1.58
CA GLN A 64 9.11 10.65 -0.39
C GLN A 64 8.17 11.84 -0.67
N PRO A 65 8.49 12.78 -1.59
CA PRO A 65 7.59 13.91 -1.88
C PRO A 65 6.21 13.48 -2.41
N SER A 66 6.11 12.31 -3.05
CA SER A 66 4.88 11.78 -3.64
C SER A 66 4.02 10.97 -2.67
N VAL A 67 4.50 10.75 -1.44
CA VAL A 67 3.76 10.06 -0.38
C VAL A 67 3.30 11.09 0.65
N VAL A 68 2.00 11.14 0.89
CA VAL A 68 1.33 12.10 1.77
C VAL A 68 0.73 11.39 2.97
N GLU A 69 0.46 12.14 4.03
CA GLU A 69 -0.39 11.69 5.14
C GLU A 69 -1.85 12.02 4.81
N VAL A 70 -2.74 11.09 5.12
CA VAL A 70 -4.20 11.22 4.96
C VAL A 70 -4.82 11.17 6.34
N VAL A 71 -5.52 12.24 6.73
CA VAL A 71 -6.22 12.33 8.00
C VAL A 71 -7.71 12.38 7.70
N ALA A 72 -8.42 11.33 8.08
CA ALA A 72 -9.86 11.22 7.92
C ALA A 72 -10.56 11.41 9.27
N THR A 73 -11.34 12.48 9.40
CA THR A 73 -12.17 12.71 10.57
C THR A 73 -13.47 11.94 10.43
N CYS A 74 -13.66 10.94 11.28
CA CYS A 74 -14.83 10.06 11.29
C CYS A 74 -15.75 10.42 12.45
N ARG A 75 -17.07 10.34 12.23
CA ARG A 75 -18.06 10.37 13.31
C ARG A 75 -18.46 8.95 13.65
N GLY A 76 -18.11 8.48 14.83
CA GLY A 76 -18.62 7.23 15.36
C GLY A 76 -20.13 7.33 15.57
N THR A 77 -20.88 6.34 15.06
CA THR A 77 -22.25 6.13 15.51
C THR A 77 -22.22 5.79 17.01
N PRO A 78 -23.03 6.46 17.85
CA PRO A 78 -23.29 6.00 19.22
C PRO A 78 -23.57 4.49 19.20
N GLN A 79 -22.63 3.69 19.69
CA GLN A 79 -22.94 2.29 19.94
C GLN A 79 -23.69 2.25 21.27
N THR A 80 -24.97 1.88 21.22
CA THR A 80 -25.67 1.46 22.42
C THR A 80 -25.07 0.12 22.83
N ILE A 81 -24.19 0.13 23.82
CA ILE A 81 -23.79 -1.11 24.48
C ILE A 81 -24.98 -1.49 25.37
N SER A 82 -25.96 -2.20 24.80
CA SER A 82 -27.07 -2.74 25.58
C SER A 82 -26.57 -3.98 26.31
N GLY A 83 -26.69 -3.97 27.63
CA GLY A 83 -26.29 -5.08 28.48
C GLY A 83 -27.34 -6.19 28.54
N ALA A 84 -26.90 -7.44 28.64
CA ALA A 84 -27.79 -8.51 29.08
C ALA A 84 -28.34 -8.21 30.49
N PRO A 85 -29.56 -8.67 30.84
CA PRO A 85 -30.11 -8.52 32.19
C PRO A 85 -29.13 -9.01 33.27
N GLY A 86 -28.78 -8.14 34.22
CA GLY A 86 -27.81 -8.43 35.28
C GLY A 86 -26.38 -7.89 35.07
N THR A 87 -26.14 -7.11 34.02
CA THR A 87 -24.87 -6.39 33.79
C THR A 87 -24.94 -4.93 34.28
N LEU A 88 -23.80 -4.29 34.51
CA LEU A 88 -23.70 -2.87 34.94
C LEU A 88 -23.92 -1.87 33.78
N LEU A 89 -24.23 -2.35 32.59
CA LEU A 89 -24.44 -1.53 31.39
C LEU A 89 -25.84 -0.93 31.44
N THR A 90 -25.93 0.38 31.66
CA THR A 90 -27.17 1.13 31.42
C THR A 90 -27.26 1.48 29.94
N ASP A 91 -28.48 1.59 29.39
CA ASP A 91 -28.72 2.13 28.06
C ASP A 91 -28.39 3.63 28.04
N ASN A 92 -27.10 3.97 28.16
CA ASN A 92 -26.63 5.33 28.03
C ASN A 92 -26.08 5.48 26.61
N PRO A 93 -26.71 6.27 25.74
CA PRO A 93 -26.13 6.53 24.42
C PRO A 93 -24.80 7.25 24.63
N MET A 94 -23.69 6.56 24.36
CA MET A 94 -22.39 7.21 24.22
C MET A 94 -22.55 8.35 23.21
N THR A 95 -22.18 9.58 23.56
CA THR A 95 -22.15 10.69 22.61
C THR A 95 -21.38 10.27 21.36
N ALA A 96 -21.82 10.70 20.17
CA ALA A 96 -21.13 10.40 18.92
C ALA A 96 -19.66 10.82 19.05
N LEU A 97 -18.76 9.84 19.16
CA LEU A 97 -17.34 10.09 19.31
C LEU A 97 -16.79 10.48 17.95
N SER A 98 -16.25 11.69 17.82
CA SER A 98 -15.40 12.03 16.68
C SER A 98 -14.03 11.41 16.92
N TYR A 99 -13.49 10.73 15.91
CA TYR A 99 -12.13 10.18 15.96
C TYR A 99 -11.45 10.39 14.61
N GLU A 100 -10.13 10.40 14.62
CA GLU A 100 -9.34 10.47 13.40
C GLU A 100 -8.82 9.09 13.01
N ASN A 101 -8.92 8.80 11.73
CA ASN A 101 -8.26 7.68 11.09
C ASN A 101 -7.10 8.24 10.26
N ILE A 102 -5.88 7.84 10.63
CA ILE A 102 -4.67 8.33 9.99
C ILE A 102 -4.12 7.24 9.10
N GLY A 103 -3.81 7.62 7.87
CA GLY A 103 -3.23 6.77 6.85
C GLY A 103 -2.22 7.55 6.01
N SER A 104 -1.86 6.94 4.90
CA SER A 104 -0.98 7.48 3.88
C SER A 104 -1.70 7.54 2.54
N GLY A 105 -1.14 8.29 1.60
CA GLY A 105 -1.60 8.29 0.22
C GLY A 105 -0.43 8.47 -0.74
N ILE A 106 -0.63 8.07 -1.98
CA ILE A 106 0.33 8.24 -3.07
C ILE A 106 -0.27 9.18 -4.10
N ILE A 107 0.45 10.25 -4.41
CA ILE A 107 0.14 11.13 -5.53
C ILE A 107 0.41 10.37 -6.82
N ILE A 108 -0.63 10.14 -7.62
CA ILE A 108 -0.53 9.34 -8.86
C ILE A 108 -0.47 10.18 -10.13
N ASN A 109 -0.87 11.46 -10.09
CA ASN A 109 -0.76 12.36 -11.24
C ASN A 109 -0.76 13.84 -10.83
N ALA A 110 -0.49 14.71 -11.79
CA ALA A 110 -0.37 16.16 -11.60
C ALA A 110 -1.74 16.84 -11.48
N ALA A 111 -2.82 16.13 -11.82
CA ALA A 111 -4.18 16.64 -11.73
C ALA A 111 -4.74 16.64 -10.30
N GLY A 112 -3.96 16.21 -9.31
CA GLY A 112 -4.40 16.23 -7.91
C GLY A 112 -4.89 14.88 -7.37
N HIS A 113 -4.78 13.79 -8.14
CA HIS A 113 -5.30 12.50 -7.69
C HIS A 113 -4.33 11.78 -6.76
N ILE A 114 -4.86 11.30 -5.65
CA ILE A 114 -4.13 10.57 -4.61
C ILE A 114 -4.83 9.23 -4.38
N VAL A 115 -4.08 8.14 -4.46
CA VAL A 115 -4.56 6.82 -4.04
C VAL A 115 -4.28 6.62 -2.57
N THR A 116 -5.26 6.09 -1.83
CA THR A 116 -5.11 5.59 -0.46
C THR A 116 -5.90 4.28 -0.32
N THR A 117 -5.97 3.73 0.89
CA THR A 117 -6.80 2.56 1.18
C THR A 117 -8.23 2.95 1.57
N ALA A 118 -9.23 2.18 1.14
CA ALA A 118 -10.64 2.41 1.47
C ALA A 118 -10.87 2.49 2.99
N GLY A 119 -10.27 1.58 3.75
CA GLY A 119 -10.36 1.55 5.21
C GLY A 119 -9.83 2.80 5.93
N VAL A 120 -9.07 3.67 5.26
CA VAL A 120 -8.66 4.98 5.82
C VAL A 120 -9.81 5.98 5.76
N VAL A 121 -10.61 5.96 4.69
CA VAL A 121 -11.54 7.05 4.33
C VAL A 121 -13.03 6.68 4.28
N GLU A 122 -13.39 5.39 4.41
CA GLU A 122 -14.76 4.89 4.21
C GLU A 122 -15.85 5.50 5.11
N ASN A 123 -15.48 6.05 6.27
CA ASN A 123 -16.40 6.68 7.22
C ASN A 123 -16.05 8.16 7.49
N ALA A 124 -15.23 8.75 6.62
CA ALA A 124 -14.75 10.10 6.80
C ALA A 124 -15.87 11.12 6.53
N THR A 125 -16.07 12.03 7.47
CA THR A 125 -16.87 13.25 7.29
C THR A 125 -16.06 14.41 6.74
N GLU A 126 -14.74 14.38 6.98
CA GLU A 126 -13.77 15.33 6.47
C GLU A 126 -12.47 14.58 6.21
N ILE A 127 -11.77 14.95 5.14
CA ILE A 127 -10.48 14.37 4.76
C ILE A 127 -9.49 15.51 4.56
N GLU A 128 -8.41 15.51 5.32
CA GLU A 128 -7.25 16.35 5.10
C GLU A 128 -6.10 15.53 4.51
N VAL A 129 -5.37 16.15 3.58
CA VAL A 129 -4.11 15.65 3.05
C VAL A 129 -2.98 16.53 3.54
N VAL A 130 -1.97 15.93 4.17
CA VAL A 130 -0.79 16.63 4.69
C VAL A 130 0.43 16.23 3.86
N PHE A 131 1.03 17.21 3.19
CA PHE A 131 2.23 17.02 2.39
C PHE A 131 3.50 16.99 3.27
N THR A 132 4.60 16.47 2.73
CA THR A 132 5.89 16.36 3.43
C THR A 132 6.52 17.69 3.85
N ASN A 133 6.09 18.81 3.26
CA ASN A 133 6.48 20.16 3.67
C ASN A 133 5.58 20.74 4.80
N GLY A 134 4.64 19.95 5.32
CA GLY A 134 3.67 20.35 6.33
C GLY A 134 2.44 21.09 5.80
N LYS A 135 2.36 21.38 4.49
CA LYS A 135 1.15 21.99 3.89
C LYS A 135 -0.03 21.03 4.04
N ARG A 136 -1.15 21.54 4.53
CA ARG A 136 -2.42 20.82 4.61
C ARG A 136 -3.37 21.30 3.52
N THR A 137 -4.17 20.39 2.99
CA THR A 137 -5.25 20.70 2.03
C THR A 137 -6.44 19.79 2.27
N SER A 138 -7.65 20.27 1.95
CA SER A 138 -8.83 19.42 1.94
C SER A 138 -8.75 18.43 0.77
N GLY A 139 -9.13 17.18 1.03
CA GLY A 139 -9.25 16.11 0.04
C GLY A 139 -10.71 15.79 -0.24
N THR A 140 -11.08 15.76 -1.52
CA THR A 140 -12.39 15.30 -1.98
C THR A 140 -12.32 13.83 -2.31
N LEU A 141 -13.19 13.00 -1.74
CA LEU A 141 -13.30 11.60 -2.11
C LEU A 141 -13.96 11.46 -3.48
N LEU A 142 -13.22 10.92 -4.46
CA LEU A 142 -13.77 10.65 -5.79
C LEU A 142 -14.51 9.30 -5.85
N GLY A 143 -14.01 8.30 -5.12
CA GLY A 143 -14.64 7.00 -5.07
C GLY A 143 -13.88 6.01 -4.18
N ILE A 144 -14.60 4.96 -3.79
CA ILE A 144 -14.09 3.86 -2.97
C ILE A 144 -14.41 2.55 -3.65
N ASP A 145 -13.44 1.64 -3.61
CA ASP A 145 -13.64 0.24 -3.91
C ASP A 145 -13.27 -0.64 -2.70
N ALA A 146 -14.28 -0.92 -1.87
CA ALA A 146 -14.11 -1.71 -0.65
C ALA A 146 -13.67 -3.16 -0.93
N LEU A 147 -13.92 -3.71 -2.13
CA LEU A 147 -13.51 -5.06 -2.47
C LEU A 147 -12.00 -5.19 -2.65
N THR A 148 -11.35 -4.14 -3.13
CA THR A 148 -9.88 -4.10 -3.29
C THR A 148 -9.20 -3.28 -2.19
N ASP A 149 -9.96 -2.62 -1.33
CA ASP A 149 -9.48 -1.67 -0.32
C ASP A 149 -8.75 -0.47 -0.94
N ILE A 150 -9.20 0.02 -2.09
CA ILE A 150 -8.64 1.19 -2.78
C ILE A 150 -9.61 2.37 -2.69
N ALA A 151 -9.10 3.56 -2.45
CA ALA A 151 -9.84 4.80 -2.60
C ALA A 151 -9.03 5.84 -3.37
N VAL A 152 -9.72 6.73 -4.07
CA VAL A 152 -9.11 7.87 -4.77
C VAL A 152 -9.63 9.17 -4.18
N LEU A 153 -8.69 10.04 -3.84
CA LEU A 153 -8.92 11.41 -3.41
C LEU A 153 -8.48 12.38 -4.50
N SER A 154 -9.08 13.57 -4.50
CA SER A 154 -8.66 14.71 -5.30
C SER A 154 -8.32 15.88 -4.39
N VAL A 155 -7.24 16.58 -4.68
CA VAL A 155 -6.84 17.81 -3.98
C VAL A 155 -6.60 18.93 -4.97
N GLU A 156 -6.95 20.16 -4.59
CA GLU A 156 -6.60 21.35 -5.35
C GLU A 156 -5.12 21.69 -5.14
N ASN A 157 -4.26 21.41 -6.12
CA ASN A 157 -2.87 21.84 -6.05
C ASN A 157 -2.21 21.90 -7.43
N ASP A 158 -1.49 23.00 -7.68
CA ASP A 158 -0.64 23.14 -8.85
C ASP A 158 0.71 22.45 -8.58
N ASN A 159 1.17 21.64 -9.53
CA ASN A 159 2.49 20.99 -9.52
C ASN A 159 2.75 20.05 -8.34
N LEU A 160 1.89 19.05 -8.18
CA LEU A 160 2.19 17.96 -7.24
C LEU A 160 3.45 17.19 -7.64
N PRO A 161 4.32 16.84 -6.67
CA PRO A 161 5.46 15.98 -6.94
C PRO A 161 4.98 14.60 -7.39
N GLN A 162 5.53 14.13 -8.50
CA GLN A 162 5.25 12.80 -9.04
C GLN A 162 6.45 11.89 -8.83
N THR A 163 6.14 10.61 -8.63
CA THR A 163 7.13 9.54 -8.61
C THR A 163 6.85 8.56 -9.73
N ARG A 164 7.85 7.75 -10.07
CA ARG A 164 7.71 6.71 -11.08
C ARG A 164 6.82 5.60 -10.55
N ILE A 165 5.89 5.17 -11.39
CA ILE A 165 5.03 4.03 -11.11
C ILE A 165 5.51 2.86 -11.96
N GLY A 166 5.91 1.77 -11.30
CA GLY A 166 6.49 0.59 -11.94
C GLY A 166 5.43 -0.39 -12.47
N ASP A 167 5.87 -1.64 -12.59
CA ASP A 167 5.08 -2.80 -12.99
C ASP A 167 5.16 -3.86 -11.89
N SER A 168 4.03 -4.16 -11.25
CA SER A 168 3.97 -5.19 -10.20
C SER A 168 4.11 -6.60 -10.75
N ASP A 169 3.90 -6.84 -12.05
CA ASP A 169 4.00 -8.18 -12.62
C ASP A 169 5.47 -8.63 -12.73
N GLN A 170 6.42 -7.69 -12.60
CA GLN A 170 7.87 -7.96 -12.54
C GLN A 170 8.37 -8.20 -11.10
N ILE A 171 7.51 -8.04 -10.08
CA ILE A 171 7.92 -8.25 -8.69
C ILE A 171 7.96 -9.75 -8.38
N ASN A 172 9.07 -10.21 -7.81
CA ASN A 172 9.28 -11.63 -7.49
C ASN A 172 9.64 -11.83 -6.03
N THR A 173 9.36 -13.00 -5.47
CA THR A 173 9.89 -13.39 -4.15
C THR A 173 11.41 -13.19 -4.09
N GLY A 174 11.89 -12.53 -3.04
CA GLY A 174 13.29 -12.13 -2.88
C GLY A 174 13.61 -10.73 -3.42
N SER A 175 12.71 -10.09 -4.17
CA SER A 175 12.90 -8.69 -4.61
C SER A 175 13.04 -7.78 -3.40
N TRP A 176 14.03 -6.90 -3.43
CA TRP A 176 14.23 -5.91 -2.40
C TRP A 176 13.23 -4.78 -2.56
N VAL A 177 12.67 -4.33 -1.45
CA VAL A 177 11.66 -3.29 -1.43
C VAL A 177 11.87 -2.33 -0.27
N ILE A 178 11.41 -1.11 -0.47
CA ILE A 178 11.35 -0.06 0.52
C ILE A 178 9.88 0.29 0.72
N THR A 179 9.39 0.24 1.95
CA THR A 179 8.08 0.77 2.29
C THR A 179 8.23 2.22 2.72
N VAL A 180 7.35 3.08 2.21
CA VAL A 180 7.30 4.51 2.50
C VAL A 180 5.85 4.84 2.87
N GLY A 181 5.62 5.25 4.11
CA GLY A 181 4.31 5.70 4.57
C GLY A 181 4.47 6.84 5.57
N SER A 182 3.39 7.41 6.06
CA SER A 182 3.38 8.31 7.21
C SER A 182 2.86 7.55 8.43
N SER A 183 3.65 7.50 9.52
CA SER A 183 3.18 6.95 10.80
C SER A 183 3.12 8.09 11.80
N TYR A 184 1.93 8.36 12.36
CA TYR A 184 1.67 9.25 13.50
C TYR A 184 2.70 10.37 13.69
N GLY A 185 2.51 11.49 12.99
CA GLY A 185 3.42 12.63 13.04
C GLY A 185 4.14 12.84 11.70
N HIS A 186 4.37 14.10 11.37
CA HIS A 186 4.62 14.64 10.02
C HIS A 186 5.83 14.10 9.22
N SER A 187 6.52 13.07 9.70
CA SER A 187 7.69 12.47 9.05
C SER A 187 7.35 11.08 8.51
N PRO A 188 7.60 10.83 7.21
CA PRO A 188 7.36 9.51 6.65
C PRO A 188 8.26 8.46 7.31
N THR A 189 7.65 7.32 7.63
CA THR A 189 8.30 6.13 8.10
C THR A 189 8.78 5.31 6.92
N LEU A 190 10.02 4.84 7.04
CA LEU A 190 10.71 4.05 6.02
C LEU A 190 11.04 2.68 6.60
N SER A 191 10.85 1.62 5.82
CA SER A 191 11.37 0.31 6.18
C SER A 191 11.90 -0.41 4.95
N PHE A 192 13.01 -1.10 5.11
CA PHE A 192 13.61 -1.94 4.07
C PHE A 192 13.26 -3.40 4.32
N GLY A 193 13.03 -4.16 3.26
CA GLY A 193 12.78 -5.58 3.34
C GLY A 193 12.77 -6.25 1.97
N THR A 194 12.14 -7.40 1.89
CA THR A 194 11.98 -8.19 0.68
C THR A 194 10.53 -8.60 0.48
N VAL A 195 10.19 -8.91 -0.77
CA VAL A 195 8.97 -9.63 -1.11
C VAL A 195 9.13 -11.09 -0.67
N SER A 196 8.27 -11.51 0.26
CA SER A 196 8.23 -12.87 0.81
C SER A 196 7.31 -13.81 0.03
N GLY A 197 6.47 -13.27 -0.86
CA GLY A 197 5.57 -14.06 -1.71
C GLY A 197 4.43 -13.23 -2.28
N LEU A 198 3.58 -13.88 -3.08
CA LEU A 198 2.29 -13.38 -3.51
C LEU A 198 1.20 -14.22 -2.86
N GLU A 199 0.19 -13.59 -2.25
CA GLU A 199 -0.80 -14.28 -1.43
C GLU A 199 -2.22 -13.76 -1.68
N ILE A 200 -3.16 -14.67 -1.96
CA ILE A 200 -4.58 -14.32 -2.03
C ILE A 200 -5.10 -14.15 -0.61
N LEU A 201 -5.51 -12.93 -0.27
CA LEU A 201 -6.12 -12.63 1.02
C LEU A 201 -7.58 -13.11 1.03
N PRO A 202 -8.02 -13.85 2.08
CA PRO A 202 -9.40 -14.35 2.16
C PRO A 202 -10.47 -13.26 2.13
N ASP A 203 -10.19 -12.09 2.71
CA ASP A 203 -11.11 -10.95 2.75
C ASP A 203 -11.03 -10.07 1.50
N ARG A 204 -9.91 -10.12 0.76
CA ARG A 204 -9.64 -9.34 -0.47
C ARG A 204 -9.15 -10.22 -1.59
N PRO A 205 -10.01 -11.09 -2.11
CA PRO A 205 -9.60 -12.10 -3.08
C PRO A 205 -9.41 -11.54 -4.49
N PHE A 206 -9.43 -10.24 -4.73
CA PHE A 206 -9.49 -9.71 -6.10
C PHE A 206 -8.14 -9.54 -6.78
N TYR A 207 -7.06 -9.74 -6.02
CA TYR A 207 -5.69 -9.71 -6.49
C TYR A 207 -4.84 -10.61 -5.58
N ASP A 208 -3.64 -10.94 -6.06
CA ASP A 208 -2.62 -11.60 -5.24
C ASP A 208 -1.82 -10.49 -4.56
N ALA A 209 -1.93 -10.38 -3.24
CA ALA A 209 -1.27 -9.33 -2.47
C ALA A 209 0.25 -9.57 -2.43
N ILE A 210 1.03 -8.50 -2.55
CA ILE A 210 2.48 -8.55 -2.37
C ILE A 210 2.75 -8.67 -0.88
N LYS A 211 3.26 -9.84 -0.46
CA LYS A 211 3.67 -10.10 0.92
C LYS A 211 5.08 -9.57 1.13
N VAL A 212 5.29 -8.70 2.11
CA VAL A 212 6.60 -8.12 2.43
C VAL A 212 6.98 -8.41 3.88
N ASN A 213 8.26 -8.56 4.17
CA ASN A 213 8.77 -8.63 5.55
C ASN A 213 9.28 -7.27 6.08
N ALA A 214 8.99 -6.19 5.36
CA ALA A 214 9.22 -4.83 5.83
C ALA A 214 8.17 -4.46 6.88
N SER A 215 8.56 -3.66 7.88
CA SER A 215 7.63 -3.22 8.92
C SER A 215 6.51 -2.38 8.31
N VAL A 216 5.28 -2.77 8.60
CA VAL A 216 4.06 -2.06 8.21
C VAL A 216 3.24 -1.83 9.47
N ASN A 217 3.02 -0.57 9.81
CA ASN A 217 2.33 -0.17 11.04
C ASN A 217 1.10 0.69 10.74
N PRO A 218 0.27 0.89 11.77
CA PRO A 218 -0.73 1.95 11.87
C PRO A 218 -0.33 3.25 11.14
N GLY A 219 -1.09 3.74 10.17
CA GLY A 219 -0.75 4.97 9.42
C GLY A 219 -0.06 4.73 8.07
N ASN A 220 0.69 3.64 7.90
CA ASN A 220 1.34 3.35 6.61
C ASN A 220 0.35 2.88 5.53
N SER A 221 -0.89 2.50 5.88
CA SER A 221 -1.93 2.10 4.93
C SER A 221 -2.17 3.18 3.87
N GLY A 222 -2.11 2.81 2.60
CA GLY A 222 -2.15 3.74 1.47
C GLY A 222 -0.78 4.30 1.07
N GLY A 223 0.29 3.96 1.80
CA GLY A 223 1.67 4.30 1.47
C GLY A 223 2.25 3.42 0.36
N ALA A 224 3.49 3.67 -0.04
CA ALA A 224 4.13 3.02 -1.17
C ALA A 224 4.99 1.81 -0.77
N VAL A 225 4.97 0.79 -1.61
CA VAL A 225 6.05 -0.21 -1.72
C VAL A 225 6.84 0.12 -2.97
N VAL A 226 8.16 0.26 -2.83
CA VAL A 226 9.06 0.78 -3.86
C VAL A 226 10.12 -0.25 -4.19
N ASN A 227 10.41 -0.47 -5.47
CA ASN A 227 11.51 -1.33 -5.92
C ASN A 227 12.88 -0.61 -5.85
N THR A 228 13.95 -1.33 -6.17
CA THR A 228 15.32 -0.78 -6.20
C THR A 228 15.56 0.26 -7.29
N SER A 229 14.64 0.43 -8.24
CA SER A 229 14.69 1.48 -9.26
C SER A 229 13.96 2.75 -8.82
N GLY A 230 13.45 2.81 -7.58
CA GLY A 230 12.67 3.94 -7.09
C GLY A 230 11.28 4.06 -7.71
N GLU A 231 10.72 2.95 -8.17
CA GLU A 231 9.38 2.91 -8.74
C GLU A 231 8.41 2.28 -7.75
N ILE A 232 7.21 2.84 -7.65
CA ILE A 232 6.14 2.26 -6.83
C ILE A 232 5.64 0.99 -7.51
N VAL A 233 5.68 -0.12 -6.78
CA VAL A 233 5.23 -1.46 -7.21
C VAL A 233 4.03 -1.97 -6.39
N GLY A 234 3.66 -1.27 -5.31
CA GLY A 234 2.43 -1.55 -4.59
C GLY A 234 2.01 -0.46 -3.62
N VAL A 235 0.79 -0.60 -3.10
CA VAL A 235 0.19 0.27 -2.10
C VAL A 235 0.01 -0.53 -0.80
N ILE A 236 0.59 -0.05 0.29
CA ILE A 236 0.57 -0.72 1.58
C ILE A 236 -0.87 -0.89 2.05
N ALA A 237 -1.26 -2.13 2.32
CA ALA A 237 -2.56 -2.52 2.84
C ALA A 237 -2.41 -2.96 4.29
N ALA A 238 -2.09 -2.02 5.20
CA ALA A 238 -2.12 -2.32 6.62
C ALA A 238 -3.59 -2.30 7.07
N LYS A 239 -4.04 -3.39 7.69
CA LYS A 239 -5.34 -3.41 8.33
C LYS A 239 -5.12 -3.19 9.83
N MET A 240 -5.79 -2.17 10.37
CA MET A 240 -6.11 -2.16 11.80
C MET A 240 -7.16 -3.23 12.01
N GLU A 241 -6.75 -4.43 12.39
CA GLU A 241 -7.67 -5.36 13.03
C GLU A 241 -7.69 -4.98 14.51
N ASP A 242 -8.87 -4.63 15.04
CA ASP A 242 -9.10 -4.52 16.48
C ASP A 242 -9.60 -5.89 16.97
N PRO A 243 -8.70 -6.82 17.35
CA PRO A 243 -9.11 -8.11 17.89
C PRO A 243 -9.89 -7.95 19.22
N TYR A 244 -9.79 -6.78 19.87
CA TYR A 244 -10.42 -6.51 21.13
C TYR A 244 -11.90 -6.17 21.00
N LEU A 245 -12.39 -5.50 19.96
CA LEU A 245 -13.83 -5.14 19.90
C LEU A 245 -14.78 -6.36 19.90
N LYS A 246 -14.44 -7.44 19.17
CA LYS A 246 -15.19 -8.71 19.23
C LYS A 246 -15.10 -9.36 20.60
N GLN A 247 -13.93 -9.29 21.23
CA GLN A 247 -13.66 -9.92 22.52
C GLN A 247 -14.31 -9.12 23.67
N ILE A 248 -14.27 -7.79 23.63
CA ILE A 248 -14.91 -6.86 24.56
C ILE A 248 -16.43 -7.06 24.52
N SER A 249 -17.05 -7.17 23.34
CA SER A 249 -18.47 -7.50 23.22
C SER A 249 -18.83 -8.82 23.91
N TYR A 250 -17.95 -9.83 23.83
CA TYR A 250 -18.10 -11.12 24.51
C TYR A 250 -17.90 -11.03 26.04
N TRP A 251 -16.88 -10.29 26.51
CA TRP A 251 -16.59 -10.07 27.93
C TRP A 251 -17.64 -9.19 28.64
N LEU A 252 -18.11 -8.12 27.99
CA LEU A 252 -19.13 -7.21 28.51
C LEU A 252 -20.49 -7.89 28.68
N ASN A 253 -20.78 -8.93 27.89
CA ASN A 253 -22.00 -9.72 27.97
C ASN A 253 -21.87 -10.99 28.85
N SER A 254 -20.78 -11.11 29.62
CA SER A 254 -20.55 -12.25 30.53
C SER A 254 -20.87 -11.88 31.99
N PRO A 255 -21.75 -12.63 32.70
CA PRO A 255 -22.30 -12.22 34.00
C PRO A 255 -21.48 -12.66 35.24
N THR A 256 -20.18 -12.95 35.13
CA THR A 256 -19.42 -13.45 36.29
C THR A 256 -18.95 -12.34 37.25
N PRO A 257 -18.91 -12.57 38.58
CA PRO A 257 -18.53 -11.56 39.57
C PRO A 257 -17.13 -10.94 39.39
N GLU A 258 -16.14 -11.72 38.96
CA GLU A 258 -14.78 -11.22 38.63
C GLU A 258 -14.77 -10.25 37.44
N LEU A 259 -15.79 -10.32 36.58
CA LEU A 259 -15.88 -9.47 35.40
C LEU A 259 -16.56 -8.14 35.66
N LEU A 260 -17.45 -8.07 36.65
CA LEU A 260 -18.09 -6.80 37.05
C LEU A 260 -17.05 -5.77 37.54
N GLN A 261 -16.00 -6.22 38.23
CA GLN A 261 -14.91 -5.35 38.69
C GLN A 261 -13.99 -4.90 37.54
N LYS A 262 -13.77 -5.76 36.54
CA LYS A 262 -13.01 -5.44 35.32
C LYS A 262 -13.80 -4.50 34.39
N GLN A 263 -15.13 -4.64 34.32
CA GLN A 263 -16.04 -3.76 33.59
C GLN A 263 -15.98 -2.33 34.17
N ALA A 264 -16.03 -2.18 35.50
CA ALA A 264 -15.94 -0.88 36.17
C ALA A 264 -14.56 -0.20 36.00
N ALA A 265 -13.48 -0.97 35.94
CA ALA A 265 -12.15 -0.45 35.68
C ALA A 265 -11.97 0.04 34.23
N MET A 266 -12.52 -0.67 33.23
CA MET A 266 -12.44 -0.27 31.82
C MET A 266 -13.27 0.96 31.47
N LEU A 267 -14.47 1.11 32.04
CA LEU A 267 -15.32 2.29 31.80
C LEU A 267 -14.67 3.60 32.27
N ASN A 268 -13.70 3.53 33.19
CA ASN A 268 -12.99 4.69 33.73
C ASN A 268 -11.66 5.01 33.02
N THR A 269 -11.25 4.21 32.03
CA THR A 269 -10.04 4.46 31.25
C THR A 269 -10.39 5.01 29.87
N SER A 270 -9.99 6.25 29.58
CA SER A 270 -10.11 6.92 28.27
C SER A 270 -9.19 6.34 27.18
N SER A 271 -8.79 5.08 27.32
CA SER A 271 -7.85 4.40 26.44
C SER A 271 -8.35 2.99 26.17
N PHE A 272 -9.45 2.86 25.43
CA PHE A 272 -9.75 1.61 24.71
C PHE A 272 -8.67 1.44 23.63
N GLY A 273 -7.55 0.91 24.08
CA GLY A 273 -6.30 0.82 23.33
C GLY A 273 -6.44 -0.21 22.21
N ARG A 274 -6.40 0.29 20.98
CA ARG A 274 -6.10 -0.49 19.78
C ARG A 274 -4.79 -1.23 20.04
N THR A 275 -4.87 -2.50 20.43
CA THR A 275 -3.67 -3.27 20.77
C THR A 275 -3.09 -3.81 19.47
N TRP A 276 -1.98 -3.21 19.04
CA TRP A 276 -1.25 -3.58 17.84
C TRP A 276 -0.65 -4.99 18.00
N THR A 277 -0.99 -5.91 17.10
CA THR A 277 -0.10 -7.04 16.85
C THR A 277 0.89 -6.61 15.78
N ARG A 278 2.16 -6.47 16.15
CA ARG A 278 3.24 -6.24 15.17
C ARG A 278 3.38 -7.52 14.37
N SER A 279 2.71 -7.62 13.23
CA SER A 279 3.00 -8.68 12.27
C SER A 279 4.31 -8.31 11.57
N GLU A 280 5.31 -9.19 11.61
CA GLU A 280 6.54 -9.06 10.81
C GLU A 280 6.29 -9.24 9.30
N VAL A 281 5.02 -9.35 8.91
CA VAL A 281 4.53 -9.55 7.56
C VAL A 281 3.55 -8.43 7.25
N GLY A 282 3.88 -7.62 6.25
CA GLY A 282 2.98 -6.66 5.64
C GLY A 282 2.42 -7.16 4.32
N PHE A 283 1.31 -6.58 3.88
CA PHE A 283 0.72 -6.82 2.58
C PHE A 283 0.59 -5.51 1.81
N ALA A 284 0.72 -5.60 0.48
CA ALA A 284 0.47 -4.48 -0.41
C ALA A 284 -0.37 -4.89 -1.61
N ILE A 285 -1.20 -3.96 -2.05
CA ILE A 285 -1.98 -4.07 -3.27
C ILE A 285 -1.03 -3.87 -4.45
N PRO A 286 -0.96 -4.77 -5.45
CA PRO A 286 -0.12 -4.60 -6.63
C PRO A 286 -0.43 -3.30 -7.36
N ILE A 287 0.61 -2.58 -7.82
CA ILE A 287 0.41 -1.28 -8.45
C ILE A 287 -0.40 -1.34 -9.75
N ASN A 288 -0.36 -2.46 -10.49
CA ASN A 288 -1.18 -2.64 -11.69
C ASN A 288 -2.68 -2.72 -11.35
N THR A 289 -3.03 -3.44 -10.27
CA THR A 289 -4.39 -3.45 -9.73
C THR A 289 -4.81 -2.04 -9.32
N VAL A 290 -3.93 -1.30 -8.65
CA VAL A 290 -4.20 0.06 -8.21
C VAL A 290 -4.44 1.01 -9.37
N LYS A 291 -3.61 0.99 -10.40
CA LYS A 291 -3.80 1.80 -11.62
C LYS A 291 -5.19 1.56 -12.22
N HIS A 292 -5.53 0.30 -12.44
CA HIS A 292 -6.80 -0.07 -13.06
C HIS A 292 -8.00 0.42 -12.24
N ILE A 293 -7.99 0.19 -10.93
CA ILE A 293 -9.09 0.60 -10.05
C ILE A 293 -9.15 2.12 -9.90
N ALA A 294 -8.01 2.79 -9.74
CA ALA A 294 -7.96 4.24 -9.62
C ALA A 294 -8.48 4.96 -10.87
N GLU A 295 -8.18 4.44 -12.07
CA GLU A 295 -8.74 4.95 -13.32
C GLU A 295 -10.27 4.86 -13.34
N GLN A 296 -10.84 3.71 -12.97
CA GLN A 296 -12.30 3.52 -12.90
C GLN A 296 -12.95 4.45 -11.87
N LEU A 297 -12.36 4.56 -10.67
CA LEU A 297 -12.86 5.45 -9.61
C LEU A 297 -12.78 6.93 -10.03
N THR A 298 -11.73 7.34 -10.71
CA THR A 298 -11.58 8.71 -11.21
C THR A 298 -12.60 9.02 -12.31
N GLN A 299 -12.85 8.07 -13.21
CA GLN A 299 -13.72 8.28 -14.37
C GLN A 299 -15.22 8.15 -14.04
N TYR A 300 -15.58 7.20 -13.17
CA TYR A 300 -16.98 6.81 -12.94
C TYR A 300 -17.42 6.94 -11.47
N GLY A 301 -16.52 7.29 -10.55
CA GLY A 301 -16.79 7.30 -9.10
C GLY A 301 -16.96 5.91 -8.47
N SER A 302 -16.94 4.85 -9.27
CA SER A 302 -17.15 3.46 -8.84
C SER A 302 -16.46 2.48 -9.77
N VAL A 303 -16.28 1.23 -9.32
CA VAL A 303 -15.76 0.14 -10.17
C VAL A 303 -16.95 -0.73 -10.60
N PRO A 304 -17.33 -0.72 -11.89
CA PRO A 304 -18.50 -1.44 -12.36
C PRO A 304 -18.26 -2.95 -12.23
N ARG A 305 -19.06 -3.61 -11.40
CA ARG A 305 -18.99 -5.06 -11.20
C ARG A 305 -20.36 -5.71 -11.26
N GLY A 306 -20.38 -6.86 -11.88
CA GLY A 306 -21.53 -7.72 -11.99
C GLY A 306 -21.97 -8.16 -10.60
N TRP A 307 -23.27 -8.17 -10.41
CA TRP A 307 -23.91 -8.63 -9.19
C TRP A 307 -24.98 -9.64 -9.51
N LEU A 308 -24.98 -10.74 -8.75
CA LEU A 308 -25.99 -11.80 -8.90
C LEU A 308 -27.12 -11.68 -7.87
N GLY A 309 -26.86 -11.12 -6.68
CA GLY A 309 -27.84 -11.00 -5.59
C GLY A 309 -28.10 -12.28 -4.81
N VAL A 310 -27.06 -13.06 -4.58
CA VAL A 310 -27.08 -14.28 -3.74
C VAL A 310 -26.17 -14.11 -2.53
N TRP A 311 -26.61 -14.69 -1.42
CA TRP A 311 -25.78 -15.02 -0.28
C TRP A 311 -25.42 -16.48 -0.38
N LEU A 312 -24.17 -16.80 -0.09
CA LEU A 312 -23.61 -18.10 -0.37
C LEU A 312 -22.85 -18.61 0.83
N GLU A 313 -22.85 -19.93 0.99
CA GLU A 313 -21.96 -20.65 1.87
C GLU A 313 -21.20 -21.70 1.07
N GLN A 314 -20.02 -22.06 1.57
CA GLN A 314 -19.27 -23.15 0.99
C GLN A 314 -20.07 -24.45 1.15
N GLU A 315 -20.18 -25.22 0.07
CA GLU A 315 -20.78 -26.54 0.14
C GLU A 315 -19.79 -27.48 0.85
N HIS A 316 -20.20 -28.04 1.99
CA HIS A 316 -19.39 -28.96 2.81
C HIS A 316 -19.98 -30.36 2.86
N GLU A 317 -21.25 -30.53 2.51
CA GLU A 317 -21.85 -31.85 2.44
C GLU A 317 -21.30 -32.57 1.21
N ARG A 318 -20.84 -33.82 1.39
CA ARG A 318 -20.50 -34.74 0.29
C ARG A 318 -21.77 -35.13 -0.48
N THR A 319 -22.42 -34.15 -1.10
CA THR A 319 -23.40 -34.37 -2.15
C THR A 319 -22.66 -34.70 -3.45
N THR A 320 -23.38 -35.20 -4.45
CA THR A 320 -22.85 -35.42 -5.80
C THR A 320 -22.39 -34.14 -6.50
N ALA A 321 -22.68 -32.96 -5.94
CA ALA A 321 -22.40 -31.65 -6.53
C ALA A 321 -21.43 -30.84 -5.64
N VAL A 322 -20.17 -30.75 -6.07
CA VAL A 322 -19.19 -29.83 -5.46
C VAL A 322 -19.46 -28.42 -6.01
N GLY A 323 -19.73 -27.46 -5.13
CA GLY A 323 -20.09 -26.10 -5.53
C GLY A 323 -20.23 -25.11 -4.38
N VAL A 324 -21.07 -24.10 -4.57
CA VAL A 324 -21.39 -23.08 -3.56
C VAL A 324 -22.91 -23.00 -3.36
N ARG A 325 -23.36 -23.11 -2.10
CA ARG A 325 -24.78 -23.21 -1.77
C ARG A 325 -25.39 -21.83 -1.59
N VAL A 326 -26.57 -21.62 -2.17
CA VAL A 326 -27.36 -20.38 -2.02
C VAL A 326 -28.15 -20.42 -0.71
N THR A 327 -27.79 -19.56 0.24
CA THR A 327 -28.44 -19.48 1.56
C THR A 327 -29.48 -18.36 1.64
N LYS A 328 -29.38 -17.34 0.79
CA LYS A 328 -30.40 -16.30 0.67
C LYS A 328 -30.33 -15.65 -0.69
N ILE A 329 -31.48 -15.15 -1.15
CA ILE A 329 -31.61 -14.42 -2.42
C ILE A 329 -32.15 -13.04 -2.12
N SER A 330 -31.54 -12.02 -2.72
CA SER A 330 -32.04 -10.64 -2.64
C SER A 330 -33.26 -10.48 -3.54
N LYS A 331 -34.33 -9.87 -3.02
CA LYS A 331 -35.55 -9.56 -3.78
C LYS A 331 -35.22 -8.62 -4.95
N GLY A 332 -35.80 -8.85 -6.11
CA GLY A 332 -35.57 -8.10 -7.35
C GLY A 332 -34.22 -8.37 -8.03
N SER A 333 -33.40 -9.25 -7.46
CA SER A 333 -32.05 -9.54 -7.96
C SER A 333 -32.06 -10.31 -9.29
N PRO A 334 -30.94 -10.27 -10.03
CA PRO A 334 -30.70 -11.14 -11.18
C PRO A 334 -30.92 -12.63 -10.90
N ALA A 335 -30.49 -13.12 -9.74
CA ALA A 335 -30.70 -14.50 -9.34
C ALA A 335 -32.18 -14.86 -9.20
N GLU A 336 -32.97 -13.99 -8.55
CA GLU A 336 -34.41 -14.18 -8.39
C GLU A 336 -35.11 -14.20 -9.76
N LYS A 337 -34.79 -13.23 -10.62
CA LYS A 337 -35.34 -13.14 -12.00
C LYS A 337 -34.97 -14.36 -12.85
N ALA A 338 -33.78 -14.94 -12.64
CA ALA A 338 -33.34 -16.16 -13.29
C ALA A 338 -33.89 -17.44 -12.64
N GLY A 339 -34.70 -17.35 -11.59
CA GLY A 339 -35.33 -18.51 -10.94
C GLY A 339 -34.35 -19.38 -10.13
N ILE A 340 -33.22 -18.82 -9.70
CA ILE A 340 -32.36 -19.41 -8.67
C ILE A 340 -33.14 -19.35 -7.34
N LYS A 341 -32.99 -20.36 -6.48
CA LYS A 341 -33.73 -20.54 -5.22
C LYS A 341 -32.79 -20.84 -4.05
N HIS A 342 -33.31 -20.65 -2.85
CA HIS A 342 -32.66 -21.12 -1.62
C HIS A 342 -32.33 -22.62 -1.73
N GLN A 343 -31.16 -23.03 -1.22
CA GLN A 343 -30.58 -24.38 -1.28
C GLN A 343 -30.07 -24.84 -2.65
N ASP A 344 -30.18 -24.03 -3.70
CA ASP A 344 -29.46 -24.34 -4.95
C ASP A 344 -27.95 -24.40 -4.69
N VAL A 345 -27.28 -25.39 -5.28
CA VAL A 345 -25.81 -25.44 -5.29
C VAL A 345 -25.34 -24.99 -6.67
N ILE A 346 -24.64 -23.87 -6.74
CA ILE A 346 -24.03 -23.40 -7.98
C ILE A 346 -22.75 -24.19 -8.23
N VAL A 347 -22.68 -24.87 -9.37
CA VAL A 347 -21.60 -25.81 -9.70
C VAL A 347 -20.76 -25.35 -10.89
N GLU A 348 -21.31 -24.53 -11.79
CA GLU A 348 -20.56 -23.94 -12.91
C GLU A 348 -20.95 -22.48 -13.15
N PHE A 349 -19.98 -21.69 -13.58
CA PHE A 349 -20.16 -20.30 -14.02
C PHE A 349 -19.52 -20.16 -15.41
N LYS A 350 -20.33 -19.80 -16.42
CA LYS A 350 -19.94 -19.76 -17.84
C LYS A 350 -19.28 -21.06 -18.33
N GLY A 351 -19.83 -22.20 -17.91
CA GLY A 351 -19.33 -23.54 -18.25
C GLY A 351 -18.04 -23.96 -17.55
N GLN A 352 -17.49 -23.12 -16.65
CA GLN A 352 -16.34 -23.45 -15.83
C GLN A 352 -16.80 -23.93 -14.45
N PRO A 353 -16.32 -25.09 -13.96
CA PRO A 353 -16.64 -25.57 -12.61
C PRO A 353 -16.29 -24.53 -11.56
N VAL A 354 -17.14 -24.40 -10.54
CA VAL A 354 -16.94 -23.53 -9.38
C VAL A 354 -16.88 -24.42 -8.17
N ARG A 355 -15.79 -24.34 -7.40
CA ARG A 355 -15.60 -25.20 -6.22
C ARG A 355 -15.66 -24.41 -4.92
N THR A 356 -15.30 -23.14 -4.96
CA THR A 356 -15.22 -22.31 -3.75
C THR A 356 -16.08 -21.07 -3.81
N PHE A 357 -16.57 -20.63 -2.64
CA PHE A 357 -17.29 -19.37 -2.48
C PHE A 357 -16.49 -18.19 -3.06
N LEU A 358 -15.18 -18.19 -2.80
CA LEU A 358 -14.27 -17.13 -3.21
C LEU A 358 -14.14 -17.04 -4.73
N GLU A 359 -13.89 -18.17 -5.39
CA GLU A 359 -13.82 -18.29 -6.84
C GLU A 359 -15.09 -17.78 -7.52
N PHE A 360 -16.26 -18.17 -6.98
CA PHE A 360 -17.53 -17.71 -7.51
C PHE A 360 -17.67 -16.19 -7.41
N LYS A 361 -17.39 -15.63 -6.22
CA LYS A 361 -17.47 -14.18 -5.99
C LYS A 361 -16.53 -13.41 -6.90
N LYS A 362 -15.28 -13.86 -7.08
CA LYS A 362 -14.32 -13.26 -8.02
C LYS A 362 -14.88 -13.27 -9.46
N ARG A 363 -15.41 -14.41 -9.92
CA ARG A 363 -15.92 -14.56 -11.29
C ARG A 363 -17.14 -13.69 -11.58
N VAL A 364 -18.08 -13.57 -10.64
CA VAL A 364 -19.24 -12.69 -10.83
C VAL A 364 -18.80 -11.22 -10.93
N ALA A 365 -17.88 -10.83 -10.06
CA ALA A 365 -17.33 -9.48 -9.96
C ALA A 365 -16.40 -9.09 -11.13
N SER A 366 -15.84 -10.04 -11.87
CA SER A 366 -14.94 -9.77 -13.01
C SER A 366 -15.66 -9.39 -14.30
N PHE A 367 -16.98 -9.42 -14.33
CA PHE A 367 -17.79 -8.95 -15.47
C PHE A 367 -18.44 -7.62 -15.11
N PRO A 368 -18.67 -6.72 -16.08
CA PRO A 368 -19.46 -5.53 -15.84
C PRO A 368 -20.94 -5.89 -15.62
N PRO A 369 -21.73 -4.99 -15.02
CA PRO A 369 -23.19 -5.06 -15.03
C PRO A 369 -23.74 -5.27 -16.45
N ASP A 370 -24.97 -5.75 -16.54
CA ASP A 370 -25.71 -6.04 -17.78
C ASP A 370 -25.08 -7.13 -18.66
N THR A 371 -24.00 -7.78 -18.21
CA THR A 371 -23.42 -8.93 -18.88
C THR A 371 -24.34 -10.15 -18.75
N ARG A 372 -24.70 -10.76 -19.89
CA ARG A 372 -25.38 -12.07 -19.91
C ARG A 372 -24.38 -13.19 -19.66
N ILE A 373 -24.65 -14.00 -18.65
CA ILE A 373 -23.84 -15.17 -18.27
C ILE A 373 -24.72 -16.40 -18.07
N THR A 374 -24.09 -17.57 -18.01
CA THR A 374 -24.75 -18.83 -17.67
C THR A 374 -24.27 -19.34 -16.31
N VAL A 375 -25.19 -19.83 -15.50
CA VAL A 375 -24.91 -20.50 -14.23
C VAL A 375 -25.56 -21.87 -14.26
N LYS A 376 -24.80 -22.92 -13.95
CA LYS A 376 -25.35 -24.25 -13.75
C LYS A 376 -25.54 -24.47 -12.25
N ILE A 377 -26.76 -24.84 -11.88
CA ILE A 377 -27.13 -25.14 -10.50
C ILE A 377 -27.49 -26.62 -10.37
N TYR A 378 -27.35 -27.15 -9.16
CA TYR A 378 -27.86 -28.45 -8.75
C TYR A 378 -29.04 -28.22 -7.79
N ARG A 379 -30.19 -28.80 -8.13
CA ARG A 379 -31.44 -28.72 -7.36
C ARG A 379 -32.18 -30.05 -7.47
N ASP A 380 -32.59 -30.61 -6.33
CA ASP A 380 -33.44 -31.81 -6.25
C ASP A 380 -32.94 -32.99 -7.12
N GLY A 381 -31.62 -33.23 -7.13
CA GLY A 381 -31.02 -34.33 -7.90
C GLY A 381 -30.69 -34.01 -9.36
N GLN A 382 -31.02 -32.81 -9.85
CA GLN A 382 -30.88 -32.44 -11.26
C GLN A 382 -29.98 -31.22 -11.45
N PHE A 383 -29.25 -31.20 -12.56
CA PHE A 383 -28.50 -30.02 -13.00
C PHE A 383 -29.38 -29.15 -13.90
N LEU A 384 -29.50 -27.88 -13.56
CA LEU A 384 -30.30 -26.91 -14.29
C LEU A 384 -29.40 -25.76 -14.77
N LEU A 385 -29.44 -25.44 -16.06
CA LEU A 385 -28.77 -24.26 -16.59
C LEU A 385 -29.68 -23.04 -16.46
N ARG A 386 -29.11 -21.91 -16.03
CA ARG A 386 -29.78 -20.62 -15.91
C ARG A 386 -29.01 -19.56 -16.66
N GLU A 387 -29.71 -18.84 -17.53
CA GLU A 387 -29.21 -17.59 -18.07
C GLU A 387 -29.51 -16.48 -17.08
N VAL A 388 -28.51 -15.65 -16.82
CA VAL A 388 -28.62 -14.51 -15.92
C VAL A 388 -28.03 -13.29 -16.59
N VAL A 389 -28.72 -12.16 -16.48
CA VAL A 389 -28.14 -10.85 -16.81
C VAL A 389 -27.69 -10.24 -15.49
N LEU A 390 -26.37 -10.06 -15.31
CA LEU A 390 -25.81 -9.51 -14.07
C LEU A 390 -26.34 -8.10 -13.84
N GLY A 391 -26.64 -7.77 -12.60
CA GLY A 391 -27.06 -6.43 -12.21
C GLY A 391 -25.87 -5.58 -11.78
N ASN A 392 -26.14 -4.31 -11.50
CA ASN A 392 -25.22 -3.47 -10.74
C ASN A 392 -25.53 -3.61 -9.25
N ARG A 393 -24.50 -3.71 -8.41
CA ARG A 393 -24.62 -3.50 -6.97
C ARG A 393 -23.74 -2.31 -6.63
N GLU A 394 -24.39 -1.17 -6.51
CA GLU A 394 -23.83 -0.01 -5.81
C GLU A 394 -23.62 -0.35 -4.32
#